data_AF-C7GHC5-F1
#
_entry.id   AF-C7GHC5-F1
#
_cell.length_a   1.000
_cell.length_b   1.000
_cell.length_c   1.000
_cell.angle_alpha   90.00
_cell.angle_beta   90.00
_cell.angle_gamma   90.00
#
_symmetry.space_group_name_H-M   'P 1'
#
loop_
_entity.id
_entity.type
_entity.pdbx_description
1 polymer ?
#
loop_
_entity_poly.entity_id
_entity_poly.type
_entity_poly.pdbx_seq_one_letter_code
_entity_poly.pdbx_strand_id
1 'polypeptide(L)'
;MKNWIETYQLENGDFDISDVNKELVSQIPSVIQMGKVYQRLIVDTALWNENYVDEIYRVYNSDICDIIDNYNCSAYYEPSYIIARAYQKGGF
;
A
#
# COMPACT_ATOMS: atom_id res chain seq x y z
N MET A 1 23.67 -13.51 -13.54
CA MET A 1 22.36 -12.98 -13.10
C MET A 1 22.35 -11.52 -13.56
N LYS A 2 21.43 -11.10 -14.45
CA LYS A 2 21.46 -9.72 -14.97
C LYS A 2 21.00 -8.78 -13.85
N ASN A 3 21.78 -7.72 -13.61
CA ASN A 3 21.39 -6.62 -12.74
C ASN A 3 20.34 -5.78 -13.50
N TRP A 4 19.09 -5.76 -13.01
CA TRP A 4 17.98 -5.07 -13.66
C TRP A 4 18.17 -3.55 -13.63
N ILE A 5 18.79 -3.03 -12.55
CA ILE A 5 19.12 -1.62 -12.39
C ILE A 5 20.03 -1.17 -13.54
N GLU A 6 21.11 -1.91 -13.81
CA GLU A 6 22.03 -1.61 -14.91
C GLU A 6 21.38 -1.78 -16.29
N THR A 7 20.54 -2.82 -16.45
CA THR A 7 19.91 -3.16 -17.74
C THR A 7 18.93 -2.08 -18.20
N TYR A 8 18.14 -1.53 -17.26
CA TYR A 8 17.12 -0.53 -17.54
C TYR A 8 17.55 0.90 -17.16
N GLN A 9 18.80 1.08 -16.72
CA GLN A 9 19.33 2.37 -16.25
C GLN A 9 18.42 3.02 -15.19
N LEU A 10 17.92 2.21 -14.25
CA LEU A 10 17.03 2.70 -13.20
C LEU A 10 17.79 3.66 -12.29
N GLU A 11 17.32 4.90 -12.22
CA GLU A 11 17.88 5.92 -11.33
C GLU A 11 17.48 5.63 -9.87
N ASN A 12 18.32 6.04 -8.92
CA ASN A 12 17.94 6.01 -7.52
C ASN A 12 16.90 7.11 -7.28
N GLY A 13 15.75 6.71 -6.73
CA GLY A 13 14.76 7.66 -6.21
C GLY A 13 15.18 8.23 -4.85
N ASP A 14 14.43 9.24 -4.41
CA ASP A 14 14.58 9.93 -3.12
C ASP A 14 13.48 9.58 -2.11
N PHE A 15 12.55 8.70 -2.48
CA PHE A 15 11.45 8.26 -1.63
C PHE A 15 11.93 7.36 -0.50
N ASP A 16 11.70 7.77 0.74
CA ASP A 16 11.94 6.99 1.95
C ASP A 16 10.66 6.82 2.77
N ILE A 17 10.05 5.63 2.65
CA ILE A 17 8.84 5.26 3.41
C ILE A 17 9.07 5.23 4.94
N SER A 18 10.33 5.19 5.38
CA SER A 18 10.69 5.20 6.80
C SER A 18 10.89 6.60 7.39
N ASP A 19 10.76 7.65 6.57
CA ASP A 19 10.82 9.03 7.02
C ASP A 19 9.51 9.44 7.73
N VAL A 20 9.43 9.05 9.00
CA VAL A 20 8.28 9.29 9.89
C VAL A 20 8.67 10.13 11.10
N ASN A 21 7.68 10.74 11.74
CA ASN A 21 7.85 11.38 13.05
C ASN A 21 8.13 10.31 14.12
N LYS A 22 9.39 10.16 14.49
CA LYS A 22 9.88 9.17 15.46
C LYS A 22 9.38 9.38 16.89
N GLU A 23 8.80 10.53 17.22
CA GLU A 23 8.14 10.75 18.51
C GLU A 23 6.75 10.11 18.56
N LEU A 24 6.09 10.01 17.40
CA LEU A 24 4.74 9.46 17.27
C LEU A 24 4.74 7.99 16.82
N VAL A 25 5.75 7.60 16.03
CA VAL A 25 5.87 6.26 15.45
C VAL A 25 6.97 5.48 16.16
N SER A 26 6.56 4.54 17.01
CA SER A 26 7.48 3.67 17.76
C SER A 26 7.96 2.46 16.96
N GLN A 27 7.20 2.02 15.96
CA GLN A 27 7.53 0.88 15.11
C GLN A 27 6.90 1.01 13.72
N ILE A 28 7.74 0.88 12.69
CA ILE A 28 7.31 0.79 11.30
C ILE A 28 6.83 -0.64 11.00
N PRO A 29 5.71 -0.83 10.29
CA PRO A 29 5.24 -2.16 9.90
C PRO A 29 6.25 -2.84 8.98
N SER A 30 6.43 -4.15 9.17
CA SER A 30 7.24 -4.96 8.25
C SER A 30 6.57 -5.09 6.88
N VAL A 31 7.38 -5.36 5.86
CA VAL A 31 6.90 -5.63 4.49
C VAL A 31 5.83 -6.73 4.43
N ILE A 32 5.90 -7.74 5.30
CA ILE A 32 4.90 -8.81 5.39
C ILE A 32 3.58 -8.33 6.00
N GLN A 33 3.64 -7.45 7.00
CA GLN A 33 2.43 -6.86 7.59
C GLN A 33 1.70 -6.01 6.55
N MET A 34 2.44 -5.15 5.83
CA MET A 34 1.86 -4.32 4.76
C MET A 34 1.36 -5.17 3.59
N GLY A 35 2.11 -6.20 3.18
CA GLY A 35 1.65 -7.15 2.17
C GLY A 35 0.30 -7.78 2.53
N LYS A 36 0.08 -8.13 3.81
CA LYS A 36 -1.23 -8.62 4.27
C LYS A 36 -2.31 -7.54 4.20
N VAL A 37 -2.01 -6.27 4.53
CA VAL A 37 -2.99 -5.16 4.42
C VAL A 37 -3.46 -5.03 2.97
N TYR A 38 -2.53 -4.92 2.03
CA TYR A 38 -2.86 -4.82 0.61
C TYR A 38 -3.56 -6.06 0.07
N GLN A 39 -3.12 -7.26 0.43
CA GLN A 39 -3.78 -8.49 0.03
C GLN A 39 -5.26 -8.51 0.45
N ARG A 40 -5.57 -8.12 1.69
CA ARG A 40 -6.95 -8.04 2.18
C ARG A 40 -7.74 -6.96 1.46
N LEU A 41 -7.16 -5.77 1.26
CA LEU A 41 -7.81 -4.68 0.55
C LEU A 41 -8.17 -5.07 -0.89
N ILE A 42 -7.24 -5.70 -1.61
CA ILE A 42 -7.43 -6.23 -2.96
C ILE A 42 -8.65 -7.16 -2.92
N VAL A 43 -8.55 -8.27 -2.19
CA VAL A 43 -9.61 -9.30 -2.13
C VAL A 43 -10.97 -8.75 -1.66
N ASP A 44 -10.98 -7.87 -0.65
CA ASP A 44 -12.22 -7.29 -0.09
C ASP A 44 -12.88 -6.27 -1.05
N THR A 45 -12.15 -5.80 -2.08
CA THR A 45 -12.65 -4.85 -3.09
C THR A 45 -12.69 -5.43 -4.50
N ALA A 46 -12.54 -6.75 -4.64
CA ALA A 46 -12.63 -7.45 -5.91
C ALA A 46 -14.00 -7.24 -6.58
N LEU A 47 -13.98 -6.94 -7.88
CA LEU A 47 -15.19 -6.82 -8.69
C LEU A 47 -15.52 -8.16 -9.38
N TRP A 48 -16.81 -8.44 -9.55
CA TRP A 48 -17.28 -9.74 -10.05
C TRP A 48 -16.76 -10.14 -11.46
N ASN A 49 -16.34 -9.17 -12.27
CA ASN A 49 -15.85 -9.39 -13.64
C ASN A 49 -14.44 -8.80 -13.87
N GLU A 50 -13.61 -8.79 -12.83
CA GLU A 50 -12.24 -8.28 -12.87
C GLU A 50 -11.26 -9.44 -12.65
N ASN A 51 -10.15 -9.45 -13.38
CA ASN A 51 -9.09 -10.44 -13.12
C ASN A 51 -8.10 -9.90 -12.08
N TYR A 52 -7.30 -10.78 -11.48
CA TYR A 52 -6.36 -10.41 -10.42
C TYR A 52 -5.35 -9.31 -10.81
N VAL A 53 -4.91 -9.26 -12.06
CA VAL A 53 -3.93 -8.26 -12.50
C VAL A 53 -4.58 -6.88 -12.54
N ASP A 54 -5.79 -6.80 -13.09
CA ASP A 54 -6.58 -5.56 -13.14
C ASP A 54 -6.94 -5.07 -11.74
N GLU A 55 -7.31 -5.99 -10.84
CA GLU A 55 -7.63 -5.71 -9.44
C GLU A 55 -6.45 -5.11 -8.68
N ILE A 56 -5.27 -5.75 -8.78
CA ILE A 56 -4.02 -5.24 -8.19
C ILE A 56 -3.72 -3.86 -8.75
N TYR A 57 -3.77 -3.70 -10.07
CA TYR A 57 -3.47 -2.43 -10.72
C TYR A 57 -4.43 -1.33 -10.26
N ARG A 58 -5.73 -1.58 -10.23
CA ARG A 58 -6.74 -0.61 -9.77
C ARG A 58 -6.54 -0.21 -8.31
N VAL A 59 -6.25 -1.15 -7.43
CA VAL A 59 -6.06 -0.86 -6.00
C VAL A 59 -4.80 -0.03 -5.77
N TYR A 60 -3.67 -0.40 -6.39
CA TYR A 60 -2.41 0.32 -6.23
C TYR A 60 -2.37 1.69 -6.91
N ASN A 61 -3.32 1.98 -7.81
CA ASN A 61 -3.48 3.31 -8.40
C ASN A 61 -4.58 4.15 -7.70
N SER A 62 -4.99 3.77 -6.50
CA SER A 62 -5.98 4.52 -5.71
C SER A 62 -5.30 5.43 -4.69
N ASP A 63 -5.84 6.64 -4.51
CA ASP A 63 -5.35 7.63 -3.54
C ASP A 63 -5.33 7.12 -2.09
N ILE A 64 -6.07 6.05 -1.77
CA ILE A 64 -6.02 5.46 -0.43
C ILE A 64 -4.66 4.84 -0.10
N CYS A 65 -3.88 4.45 -1.12
CA CYS A 65 -2.52 3.94 -0.94
C CYS A 65 -1.65 4.96 -0.23
N ASP A 66 -1.75 6.23 -0.59
CA ASP A 66 -1.00 7.31 0.06
C ASP A 66 -1.34 7.43 1.55
N ILE A 67 -2.58 7.10 1.94
CA ILE A 67 -3.02 7.13 3.33
C ILE A 67 -2.55 5.87 4.07
N ILE A 68 -2.67 4.69 3.44
CA ILE A 68 -2.24 3.41 4.02
C ILE A 68 -0.72 3.38 4.22
N ASP A 69 0.04 3.92 3.26
CA ASP A 69 1.50 3.99 3.28
C ASP A 69 2.03 5.17 4.08
N ASN A 70 1.18 6.10 4.50
CA ASN A 70 1.57 7.13 5.46
C ASN A 70 1.67 6.55 6.87
N TYR A 71 2.85 6.07 7.23
CA TYR A 71 3.12 5.48 8.53
C TYR A 71 3.10 6.46 9.70
N ASN A 72 2.92 7.76 9.46
CA ASN A 72 2.62 8.74 10.50
C ASN A 72 1.18 8.66 10.99
N CYS A 73 0.29 7.96 10.28
CA CYS A 73 -1.10 7.76 10.67
C CYS A 73 -1.39 6.27 10.94
N SER A 74 -2.52 5.99 11.59
CA SER A 74 -2.90 4.63 11.99
C SER A 74 -3.71 3.86 10.93
N ALA A 75 -3.82 4.37 9.70
CA ALA A 75 -4.72 3.81 8.67
C ALA A 75 -4.47 2.32 8.39
N TYR A 76 -3.20 1.90 8.31
CA TYR A 76 -2.83 0.49 8.09
C TYR A 76 -3.09 -0.43 9.30
N TYR A 77 -3.37 0.13 10.49
CA TYR A 77 -3.80 -0.62 11.68
C TYR A 77 -5.30 -0.87 11.72
N GLU A 78 -6.09 -0.18 10.90
CA GLU A 78 -7.54 -0.33 10.91
C GLU A 78 -7.97 -1.75 10.49
N PRO A 79 -9.11 -2.24 11.00
CA PRO A 79 -9.68 -3.52 10.54
C PRO A 79 -9.89 -3.52 9.01
N SER A 80 -9.73 -4.67 8.35
CA SER A 80 -9.78 -4.73 6.88
C SER A 80 -11.08 -4.20 6.29
N TYR A 81 -12.22 -4.47 6.94
CA TYR A 81 -13.52 -3.97 6.52
C TYR A 81 -13.65 -2.43 6.59
N ILE A 82 -12.89 -1.77 7.50
CA ILE A 82 -12.83 -0.30 7.58
C ILE A 82 -12.03 0.23 6.40
N ILE A 83 -10.85 -0.35 6.14
CA ILE A 83 -10.00 0.05 5.01
C ILE A 83 -10.73 -0.17 3.67
N ALA A 84 -11.40 -1.31 3.49
CA ALA A 84 -12.19 -1.59 2.29
C ALA A 84 -13.37 -0.60 2.12
N ARG A 85 -14.04 -0.23 3.22
CA ARG A 85 -15.09 0.79 3.18
C ARG A 85 -14.52 2.16 2.83
N ALA A 86 -13.38 2.54 3.40
CA ALA A 86 -12.69 3.79 3.10
C ALA A 86 -12.30 3.83 1.62
N TYR A 87 -11.80 2.73 1.06
CA TYR A 87 -11.52 2.59 -0.37
C TYR A 87 -12.76 2.88 -1.22
N GLN A 88 -13.90 2.27 -0.89
CA GLN A 88 -15.15 2.48 -1.63
C GLN A 88 -15.74 3.89 -1.46
N LYS A 89 -15.39 4.60 -0.38
CA LYS A 89 -15.85 5.96 -0.09
C LYS A 89 -14.87 7.04 -0.57
N GLY A 90 -13.68 6.66 -1.01
CA GLY A 90 -12.62 7.58 -1.43
C GLY A 90 -11.90 8.27 -0.26
N GLY A 91 -11.90 7.68 0.94
CA GLY A 91 -11.22 8.24 2.11
C GLY A 91 -11.65 7.62 3.45
N PHE A 92 -10.83 7.84 4.48
CA PHE A 92 -11.10 7.47 5.87
C PHE A 92 -12.04 8.46 6.57
#